data_AF-A0A521DUF2-F1
#
_entry.id   AF-A0A521DUF2-F1
#
_cell.length_a   1.000
_cell.length_b   1.000
_cell.length_c   1.000
_cell.angle_alpha   90.00
_cell.angle_beta   90.00
_cell.angle_gamma   90.00
#
_symmetry.space_group_name_H-M   'P 1'
#
loop_
_entity.id
_entity.type
_entity.pdbx_description
1 polymer ?
#
loop_
_entity_poly.entity_id
_entity_poly.type
_entity_poly.pdbx_seq_one_letter_code
_entity_poly.pdbx_strand_id
1 'polypeptide(L)'
;MEKISPKLSKYKRLYHQLEKLTAPVKDPTSRMATLTALLHHKMKGFFWTGFYLLQTGELLVGPYQGPVACLQLKKDTGVCWAGINTRATVIVDDVDTFPGHIAC
;
A
#
# COMPACT_ATOMS: atom_id res chain seq x y z
N MET A 1 1.94 8.19 -32.61
CA MET A 1 1.50 7.27 -31.55
C MET A 1 2.50 7.33 -30.41
N GLU A 2 2.07 7.77 -29.23
CA GLU A 2 2.94 7.91 -28.06
C GLU A 2 3.34 6.52 -27.53
N LYS A 3 4.66 6.24 -27.41
CA LYS A 3 5.15 4.95 -26.93
C LYS A 3 4.88 4.84 -25.42
N ILE A 4 4.05 3.88 -25.01
CA ILE A 4 3.77 3.59 -23.60
C ILE A 4 5.07 3.15 -22.90
N SER A 5 5.42 3.79 -21.78
CA SER A 5 6.61 3.43 -21.01
C SER A 5 6.52 2.01 -20.43
N PRO A 6 7.65 1.31 -20.21
CA PRO A 6 7.65 -0.03 -19.60
C PRO A 6 6.93 -0.07 -18.23
N LYS A 7 7.08 1.00 -17.44
CA LYS A 7 6.41 1.17 -16.14
C LYS A 7 4.88 1.21 -16.30
N LEU A 8 4.37 2.05 -17.20
CA LEU A 8 2.94 2.17 -17.45
C LEU A 8 2.35 0.87 -18.02
N SER A 9 3.07 0.21 -18.92
CA SER A 9 2.68 -1.10 -19.46
C SER A 9 2.57 -2.16 -18.36
N LYS A 10 3.50 -2.17 -17.40
CA LYS A 10 3.45 -3.04 -16.23
C LYS A 10 2.23 -2.77 -15.36
N TYR A 11 1.93 -1.50 -15.06
CA TYR A 11 0.74 -1.13 -14.27
C TYR A 11 -0.56 -1.57 -14.93
N LYS A 12 -0.72 -1.36 -16.24
CA LYS A 12 -1.91 -1.82 -16.98
C LYS A 12 -2.12 -3.34 -16.86
N ARG A 13 -1.03 -4.13 -16.96
CA ARG A 13 -1.12 -5.59 -16.78
C ARG A 13 -1.51 -5.98 -15.36
N LEU A 14 -0.92 -5.36 -14.35
CA LEU A 14 -1.24 -5.65 -12.95
C LEU A 14 -2.68 -5.30 -12.61
N TYR A 15 -3.18 -4.16 -13.09
CA TYR A 15 -4.56 -3.74 -12.90
C TYR A 15 -5.54 -4.79 -13.45
N HIS A 16 -5.35 -5.20 -14.71
CA HIS A 16 -6.20 -6.23 -15.35
C HIS A 16 -6.16 -7.58 -14.61
N GLN A 17 -4.98 -7.95 -14.09
CA GLN A 17 -4.84 -9.17 -13.31
C GLN A 17 -5.59 -9.09 -11.98
N LEU A 18 -5.48 -7.98 -11.25
CA LEU A 18 -6.17 -7.78 -9.97
C LEU A 18 -7.69 -7.71 -10.14
N GLU A 19 -8.17 -7.04 -11.19
CA GLU A 19 -9.59 -6.96 -11.50
C GLU A 19 -10.18 -8.36 -11.66
N LYS A 20 -9.53 -9.22 -12.46
CA LYS A 20 -9.97 -10.61 -12.64
C LYS A 20 -9.88 -11.46 -11.38
N LEU A 21 -8.78 -11.37 -10.64
CA LEU A 21 -8.57 -12.16 -9.43
C LEU A 21 -9.56 -11.81 -8.33
N THR A 22 -9.96 -10.53 -8.23
CA THR A 22 -10.83 -10.06 -7.15
C THR A 22 -12.30 -10.00 -7.50
N ALA A 23 -12.67 -9.98 -8.79
CA ALA A 23 -14.07 -9.93 -9.22
C ALA A 23 -15.00 -10.99 -8.59
N PRO A 24 -14.58 -12.26 -8.40
CA PRO A 24 -15.46 -13.28 -7.82
C PRO A 24 -15.66 -13.17 -6.31
N VAL A 25 -14.81 -12.42 -5.59
CA VAL A 25 -14.75 -12.42 -4.13
C VAL A 25 -15.14 -11.04 -3.59
N LYS A 26 -16.13 -11.00 -2.69
CA LYS A 26 -16.55 -9.75 -2.03
C LYS A 26 -15.86 -9.51 -0.69
N ASP A 27 -15.28 -10.55 -0.07
CA ASP A 27 -14.60 -10.44 1.21
C ASP A 27 -13.39 -9.48 1.14
N PRO A 28 -13.39 -8.36 1.90
CA PRO A 28 -12.32 -7.37 1.85
C PRO A 28 -10.95 -7.93 2.23
N THR A 29 -10.89 -8.82 3.22
CA THR A 29 -9.64 -9.40 3.72
C THR A 29 -8.96 -10.25 2.65
N SER A 30 -9.71 -11.15 2.01
CA SER A 30 -9.23 -11.98 0.91
C SER A 30 -8.74 -11.14 -0.28
N ARG A 31 -9.46 -10.07 -0.62
CA ARG A 31 -9.05 -9.14 -1.69
C ARG A 31 -7.76 -8.42 -1.33
N MET A 32 -7.67 -7.83 -0.13
CA MET A 32 -6.45 -7.15 0.33
C MET A 32 -5.25 -8.11 0.33
N ALA A 33 -5.39 -9.31 0.88
CA ALA A 33 -4.31 -10.30 0.88
C ALA A 33 -3.85 -10.67 -0.54
N THR A 34 -4.77 -10.78 -1.49
CA THR A 34 -4.44 -11.03 -2.90
C THR A 34 -3.72 -9.85 -3.55
N LEU A 35 -4.18 -8.63 -3.26
CA LEU A 35 -3.55 -7.39 -3.74
C LEU A 35 -2.12 -7.26 -3.25
N THR A 36 -1.87 -7.47 -1.95
CA THR A 36 -0.53 -7.36 -1.37
C THR A 36 0.41 -8.41 -1.93
N ALA A 37 -0.02 -9.66 -2.02
CA ALA A 37 0.76 -10.74 -2.61
C ALA A 37 1.18 -10.42 -4.05
N LEU A 38 0.24 -10.03 -4.91
CA LEU A 38 0.55 -9.74 -6.30
C LEU A 38 1.48 -8.53 -6.44
N LEU A 39 1.17 -7.43 -5.76
CA LEU A 39 1.95 -6.19 -5.89
C LEU A 39 3.36 -6.37 -5.34
N HIS A 40 3.53 -6.97 -4.16
CA HIS A 40 4.83 -7.19 -3.54
C HIS A 40 5.77 -8.01 -4.45
N HIS A 41 5.28 -9.12 -5.02
CA HIS A 41 6.12 -9.98 -5.86
C HIS A 41 6.34 -9.46 -7.29
N LYS A 42 5.50 -8.57 -7.80
CA LYS A 42 5.62 -8.03 -9.18
C LYS A 42 6.28 -6.66 -9.24
N MET A 43 6.41 -5.95 -8.13
CA MET A 43 7.07 -4.66 -8.03
C MET A 43 8.48 -4.82 -7.44
N LYS A 44 9.50 -4.64 -8.28
CA LYS A 44 10.90 -4.73 -7.83
C LYS A 44 11.19 -3.56 -6.88
N GLY A 45 11.82 -3.85 -5.75
CA GLY A 45 12.24 -2.85 -4.76
C GLY A 45 11.21 -2.55 -3.68
N PHE A 46 10.04 -3.20 -3.68
CA PHE A 46 9.10 -3.07 -2.57
C PHE A 46 9.62 -3.88 -1.38
N PHE A 47 9.99 -3.18 -0.30
CA PHE A 47 10.40 -3.79 0.96
C PHE A 47 9.20 -4.24 1.81
N TRP A 48 8.14 -3.43 1.80
CA TRP A 48 6.89 -3.71 2.49
C TRP A 48 5.71 -3.27 1.62
N THR A 49 4.66 -4.08 1.56
CA THR A 49 3.44 -3.80 0.79
C THR A 49 2.23 -4.27 1.57
N GLY A 50 1.32 -3.37 1.92
CA GLY A 50 0.21 -3.72 2.79
C GLY A 50 -0.86 -2.66 2.93
N PHE A 51 -1.79 -2.96 3.82
CA PHE A 51 -2.87 -2.05 4.20
C PHE A 51 -2.78 -1.72 5.69
N TYR A 52 -3.12 -0.49 6.02
CA TYR A 52 -3.53 -0.09 7.37
C TYR A 52 -4.99 0.34 7.32
N LEU A 53 -5.77 -0.08 8.31
CA LEU A 53 -7.21 0.12 8.39
C LEU A 53 -7.53 1.12 9.50
N LEU A 54 -8.24 2.19 9.16
CA LEU A 54 -8.73 3.16 10.14
C LEU A 54 -9.99 2.61 10.80
N GLN A 55 -9.89 2.22 12.08
CA GLN A 55 -10.96 1.65 12.88
C GLN A 55 -11.11 2.46 14.17
N THR A 56 -12.30 3.03 14.41
CA THR A 56 -12.60 3.79 15.64
C THR A 56 -11.56 4.87 16.00
N GLY A 57 -10.92 5.49 14.99
CA GLY A 57 -9.89 6.51 15.18
C GLY A 57 -8.47 5.98 15.37
N GLU A 58 -8.28 4.66 15.33
CA GLU A 58 -7.00 3.98 15.38
C GLU A 58 -6.62 3.45 14.00
N LEU A 59 -5.33 3.45 13.68
CA LEU A 59 -4.82 2.96 12.42
C LEU A 59 -4.08 1.64 12.64
N LEU A 60 -4.74 0.52 12.31
CA LEU A 60 -4.30 -0.84 12.62
C LEU A 60 -3.82 -1.57 11.37
N VAL A 61 -2.80 -2.42 11.50
CA VAL A 61 -2.26 -3.17 10.36
C VAL A 61 -3.29 -4.19 9.83
N GLY A 62 -3.51 -4.19 8.52
CA GLY A 62 -4.31 -5.18 7.80
C GLY A 62 -3.42 -6.24 7.14
N PRO A 63 -3.88 -6.93 6.08
CA PRO A 63 -3.03 -7.84 5.32
C PRO A 63 -1.81 -7.11 4.72
N TYR A 64 -0.64 -7.74 4.78
CA TYR A 64 0.62 -7.22 4.23
C TYR A 64 1.58 -8.33 3.79
N GLN A 65 2.63 -7.93 3.07
CA GLN A 65 3.79 -8.74 2.70
C GLN A 65 5.05 -7.94 3.01
N GLY A 66 6.02 -8.59 3.67
CA GLY A 66 7.26 -7.97 4.13
C GLY A 66 7.57 -8.34 5.59
N PRO A 67 8.58 -7.70 6.19
CA PRO A 67 8.90 -7.87 7.61
C PRO A 67 7.76 -7.44 8.54
N VAL A 68 7.87 -7.83 9.81
CA VAL A 68 6.92 -7.44 10.86
C VAL A 68 6.82 -5.92 10.94
N ALA A 69 5.59 -5.40 10.96
CA ALA A 69 5.30 -3.98 11.09
C ALA A 69 4.57 -3.67 12.41
N CYS A 70 4.54 -2.39 12.80
CA CYS A 70 3.77 -1.95 13.96
C CYS A 70 2.29 -2.30 13.81
N LEU A 71 1.71 -2.99 14.80
CA LEU A 71 0.29 -3.38 14.78
C LEU A 71 -0.65 -2.16 14.78
N GLN A 72 -0.27 -1.09 15.47
CA GLN A 72 -1.00 0.17 15.57
C GLN A 72 -0.05 1.34 15.31
N LEU A 73 -0.44 2.28 14.47
CA LEU A 73 0.32 3.51 14.22
C LEU A 73 -0.17 4.63 15.13
N LYS A 74 0.78 5.32 15.79
CA LYS A 74 0.50 6.48 16.63
C LYS A 74 -0.25 7.54 15.82
N LYS A 75 -1.37 8.01 16.38
CA LYS A 75 -2.25 8.99 15.74
C LYS A 75 -1.50 10.24 15.28
N ASP A 76 -1.89 10.75 14.11
CA ASP A 76 -1.36 11.98 13.50
C ASP A 76 0.16 12.02 13.30
N THR A 77 0.81 10.85 13.22
CA THR A 77 2.27 10.73 13.12
C THR A 77 2.69 9.81 11.97
N GLY A 78 3.75 10.20 11.25
CA GLY A 78 4.32 9.43 10.14
C GLY A 78 3.53 9.51 8.83
N VAL A 79 4.07 8.85 7.80
CA VAL A 79 3.60 8.97 6.40
C VAL A 79 2.16 8.48 6.22
N CYS A 80 1.79 7.36 6.85
CA CYS A 80 0.45 6.80 6.72
C CYS A 80 -0.63 7.75 7.28
N TRP A 81 -0.38 8.38 8.43
CA TRP A 81 -1.29 9.38 8.99
C TRP A 81 -1.29 10.68 8.18
N ALA A 82 -0.16 11.11 7.62
CA ALA A 82 -0.13 12.25 6.71
C ALA A 82 -1.09 12.06 5.52
N GLY A 83 -1.15 10.86 4.93
CA GLY A 83 -2.10 10.53 3.87
C GLY A 83 -3.57 10.58 4.31
N ILE A 84 -3.87 10.11 5.53
CA ILE A 84 -5.23 10.19 6.10
C ILE A 84 -5.62 11.65 6.36
N ASN A 85 -4.74 12.42 6.99
CA ASN A 85 -5.00 13.80 7.42
C ASN A 85 -5.16 14.74 6.22
N THR A 86 -4.37 14.53 5.16
CA THR A 86 -4.46 15.32 3.93
C THR A 86 -5.50 14.80 2.93
N ARG A 87 -6.00 13.57 3.13
CA ARG A 87 -6.88 12.85 2.19
C ARG A 87 -6.28 12.76 0.78
N ALA A 88 -4.96 12.61 0.70
CA ALA A 88 -4.21 12.56 -0.55
C ALA A 88 -3.16 11.44 -0.52
N THR A 89 -2.76 10.99 -1.71
CA THR A 89 -1.61 10.10 -1.86
C THR A 89 -0.35 10.86 -1.48
N VAL A 90 0.45 10.31 -0.56
CA VAL A 90 1.74 10.86 -0.16
C VAL A 90 2.86 10.02 -0.78
N ILE A 91 3.75 10.68 -1.51
CA ILE A 91 4.97 10.08 -2.07
C ILE A 91 6.14 10.75 -1.35
N VAL A 92 6.99 9.94 -0.75
CA VAL A 92 8.17 10.40 0.00
C VAL A 92 9.39 9.80 -0.69
N ASP A 93 10.25 10.64 -1.24
CA ASP A 93 11.46 10.20 -1.94
C ASP A 93 12.50 9.62 -0.97
N ASP A 94 12.62 10.24 0.21
CA ASP A 94 13.49 9.79 1.31
C ASP A 94 12.75 9.89 2.65
N VAL A 95 12.43 8.73 3.23
CA VAL A 95 11.66 8.62 4.48
C VAL A 95 12.42 9.15 5.69
N ASP A 96 13.75 9.11 5.67
CA ASP A 96 14.57 9.59 6.78
C ASP A 96 14.51 11.10 6.93
N THR A 97 14.13 11.80 5.85
CA THR A 97 13.92 13.25 5.84
C THR A 97 12.48 13.69 6.15
N PHE A 98 11.55 12.73 6.29
CA PHE A 98 10.14 13.04 6.48
C PHE A 98 9.85 13.53 7.92
N PRO A 99 9.20 14.70 8.10
CA PRO A 99 8.89 15.21 9.43
C PRO A 99 8.00 14.25 10.22
N GLY A 100 8.46 13.86 11.41
CA GLY A 100 7.72 12.91 12.25
C GLY A 100 7.78 11.47 11.74
N HIS A 101 8.81 11.09 10.97
CA HIS A 101 9.12 9.70 10.64
C HIS A 101 9.21 8.86 11.93
N ILE A 102 8.43 7.78 11.97
CA ILE A 102 8.55 6.73 12.98
C ILE A 102 9.26 5.58 12.30
N ALA A 103 10.51 5.32 12.71
CA ALA A 103 11.16 4.08 12.33
C ALA A 103 10.42 2.92 13.00
N CYS A 104 9.91 2.01 12.19
CA CYS A 104 9.18 0.81 12.60
C CYS A 104 9.94 -0.44 12.18
#